data_AF-A0A962N5M2-F1
#
_entry.id   AF-A0A962N5M2-F1
#
_cell.length_a   1.000
_cell.length_b   1.000
_cell.length_c   1.000
_cell.angle_alpha   90.00
_cell.angle_beta   90.00
_cell.angle_gamma   90.00
#
_symmetry.space_group_name_H-M   'P 1'
#
loop_
_entity.id
_entity.type
_entity.pdbx_description
1 polymer ?
#
loop_
_entity_poly.entity_id
_entity_poly.type
_entity_poly.pdbx_seq_one_letter_code
_entity_poly.pdbx_strand_id
1 'polypeptide(L)'
;MSDQRQAAEERRLSGAGPASQRWEVDIHSHGSSTGFADLLAGRSELWMSSRPVRRSEVEQARLIGRLDHPTLEHVIALDGLAVVVSPGNPLAALDLQQLRDLFTGRIRNWSQLGGPNLPVHVYARDERSGTWDTFSSLVLDGSPLASAAQRYESNAELTAAVAADDGGIGFTGLAAVGSARPIAVHAEQTPALLPDPHTVATEDYLLARRLFLYHAENASEPVRQLVDFALSPAGQAVVERVGYVALQIRAVPEDPRDGAPAEYQQLVTGADRLSVNFRFGSGLSLLDSKAERDIQRLVEFMAQPQNAGRELVVAGFADSSEGSPFFALSISNDRVDYVAERLARAGLNPRGALGFGQAVPVAPNSSEVGRLKNRRVEVWLR
;
A
#
# COMPACT_ATOMS: atom_id res chain seq x y z
N MET A 1 32.54 -6.91 -13.39
CA MET A 1 31.06 -6.83 -13.36
C MET A 1 30.48 -6.73 -11.95
N SER A 2 31.19 -7.10 -10.87
CA SER A 2 30.71 -6.90 -9.48
C SER A 2 30.83 -5.44 -8.99
N ASP A 3 31.92 -4.74 -9.33
CA ASP A 3 32.14 -3.35 -8.87
C ASP A 3 31.12 -2.34 -9.39
N GLN A 4 30.66 -2.46 -10.64
CA GLN A 4 29.63 -1.58 -11.19
C GLN A 4 28.23 -1.88 -10.64
N ARG A 5 28.00 -3.10 -10.13
CA ARG A 5 26.71 -3.50 -9.52
C ARG A 5 26.59 -3.00 -8.08
N GLN A 6 27.68 -3.08 -7.31
CA GLN A 6 27.72 -2.54 -5.94
C GLN A 6 27.57 -1.01 -5.92
N ALA A 7 28.15 -0.31 -6.91
CA ALA A 7 28.04 1.14 -7.06
C ALA A 7 26.63 1.66 -7.44
N ALA A 8 25.71 0.79 -7.90
CA ALA A 8 24.33 1.19 -8.20
C ALA A 8 23.40 1.12 -6.98
N GLU A 9 23.75 0.28 -6.00
CA GLU A 9 22.92 -0.10 -4.84
C GLU A 9 23.26 0.69 -3.57
N GLU A 10 24.51 1.18 -3.50
CA GLU A 10 24.99 2.10 -2.48
C GLU A 10 25.11 3.50 -3.06
N ARG A 11 24.38 4.46 -2.48
CA ARG A 11 24.45 5.87 -2.88
C ARG A 11 24.92 6.70 -1.72
N ARG A 12 26.02 7.42 -1.91
CA ARG A 12 26.43 8.50 -1.01
C ARG A 12 25.91 9.83 -1.55
N LEU A 13 25.01 10.45 -0.81
CA LEU A 13 24.58 11.81 -1.05
C LEU A 13 25.33 12.72 -0.09
N SER A 14 25.81 13.86 -0.56
CA SER A 14 26.43 14.86 0.30
C SER A 14 25.96 16.25 -0.06
N GLY A 15 26.04 17.16 0.89
CA GLY A 15 25.77 18.56 0.65
C GLY A 15 26.04 19.44 1.87
N ALA A 16 25.74 20.72 1.70
CA ALA A 16 26.04 21.76 2.66
C ALA A 16 24.76 22.35 3.24
N GLY A 17 24.65 22.35 4.56
CA GLY A 17 23.60 23.00 5.33
C GLY A 17 23.94 24.45 5.67
N PRO A 18 23.07 25.12 6.43
CA PRO A 18 23.36 26.43 6.99
C PRO A 18 24.69 26.43 7.75
N ALA A 19 25.44 27.54 7.69
CA ALA A 19 26.74 27.70 8.36
C ALA A 19 27.85 26.70 7.95
N SER A 20 27.85 26.21 6.70
CA SER A 20 28.88 25.29 6.16
C SER A 20 28.92 23.90 6.81
N GLN A 21 27.86 23.50 7.53
CA GLN A 21 27.73 22.13 8.03
C GLN A 21 27.64 21.17 6.84
N ARG A 22 28.54 20.20 6.76
CA ARG A 22 28.45 19.13 5.74
C ARG A 22 27.60 17.99 6.29
N TRP A 23 26.72 17.47 5.46
CA TRP A 23 25.98 16.24 5.74
C TRP A 23 26.27 15.23 4.64
N GLU A 24 26.34 13.97 5.05
CA GLU A 24 26.48 12.81 4.17
C GLU A 24 25.38 11.81 4.54
N VAL A 25 24.73 11.25 3.53
CA VAL A 25 23.71 10.22 3.67
C VAL A 25 24.10 9.05 2.79
N ASP A 26 24.41 7.93 3.42
CA ASP A 26 24.66 6.66 2.74
C ASP A 26 23.35 5.86 2.67
N ILE A 27 22.94 5.51 1.44
CA ILE A 27 21.70 4.80 1.16
C ILE A 27 22.05 3.42 0.62
N HIS A 28 21.61 2.38 1.32
CA HIS A 28 21.85 0.98 0.96
C HIS A 28 20.53 0.30 0.56
N SER A 29 20.43 -0.17 -0.68
CA SER A 29 19.18 -0.71 -1.25
C SER A 29 19.10 -2.24 -1.22
N HIS A 30 19.26 -2.86 -0.05
CA HIS A 30 19.40 -4.33 0.10
C HIS A 30 18.13 -5.08 0.58
N GLY A 31 16.96 -4.45 0.45
CA GLY A 31 15.67 -5.05 0.83
C GLY A 31 15.28 -4.88 2.31
N SER A 32 14.01 -5.12 2.62
CA SER A 32 13.42 -4.75 3.92
C SER A 32 13.94 -5.58 5.09
N SER A 33 14.25 -6.86 4.89
CA SER A 33 14.79 -7.71 5.97
C SER A 33 16.24 -7.34 6.33
N THR A 34 17.05 -6.96 5.34
CA THR A 34 18.43 -6.49 5.55
C THR A 34 18.45 -5.16 6.30
N GLY A 35 17.61 -4.21 5.89
CA GLY A 35 17.51 -2.91 6.57
C GLY A 35 17.09 -3.03 8.04
N PHE A 36 16.20 -3.97 8.38
CA PHE A 36 15.88 -4.27 9.77
C PHE A 36 17.10 -4.76 10.56
N ALA A 37 17.86 -5.71 9.99
CA ALA A 37 19.05 -6.26 10.64
C ALA A 37 20.15 -5.19 10.83
N ASP A 38 20.27 -4.25 9.88
CA ASP A 38 21.21 -3.12 9.98
C ASP A 38 20.78 -2.11 11.06
N LEU A 39 19.49 -1.80 11.16
CA LEU A 39 18.97 -0.93 12.23
C LEU A 39 19.19 -1.58 13.60
N LEU A 40 18.87 -2.87 13.74
CA LEU A 40 19.04 -3.60 15.00
C LEU A 40 20.51 -3.68 15.43
N ALA A 41 21.43 -3.80 14.48
CA ALA A 41 22.87 -3.85 14.73
C ALA A 41 23.52 -2.46 14.86
N GLY A 42 22.75 -1.36 14.75
CA GLY A 42 23.27 0.01 14.77
C GLY A 42 24.15 0.37 13.56
N ARG A 43 24.05 -0.38 12.45
CA ARG A 43 24.75 -0.11 11.18
C ARG A 43 24.04 0.91 10.30
N SER A 44 22.76 1.17 10.58
CA SER A 44 21.95 2.21 9.94
C SER A 44 21.12 2.94 10.97
N GLU A 45 20.95 4.26 10.81
CA GLU A 45 20.09 5.05 11.71
C GLU A 45 18.60 5.02 11.29
N LEU A 46 18.33 4.67 10.03
CA LEU A 46 17.00 4.67 9.43
C LEU A 46 16.82 3.41 8.57
N TRP A 47 15.69 2.73 8.73
CA TRP A 47 15.31 1.55 7.97
C TRP A 47 14.16 1.87 7.01
N MET A 48 14.39 1.66 5.71
CA MET A 48 13.36 1.73 4.68
C MET A 48 12.73 0.36 4.44
N SER A 49 11.40 0.29 4.50
CA SER A 49 10.66 -0.96 4.31
C SER A 49 9.48 -0.82 3.36
N SER A 50 9.16 -1.89 2.63
CA SER A 50 7.98 -2.01 1.76
C SER A 50 6.86 -2.86 2.38
N ARG A 51 7.04 -3.27 3.64
CA ARG A 51 6.08 -4.00 4.46
C ARG A 51 6.12 -3.49 5.91
N PRO A 52 5.04 -3.69 6.69
CA PRO A 52 5.09 -3.43 8.13
C PRO A 52 6.19 -4.24 8.82
N VAL A 53 6.65 -3.73 9.96
CA VAL A 53 7.50 -4.49 10.87
C VAL A 53 6.75 -5.74 11.34
N ARG A 54 7.42 -6.90 11.31
CA ARG A 54 6.82 -8.16 11.77
C ARG A 54 6.79 -8.20 13.29
N ARG A 55 5.83 -8.94 13.87
CA ARG A 55 5.79 -9.15 15.32
C ARG A 55 7.13 -9.65 15.86
N SER A 56 7.73 -10.65 15.22
CA SER A 56 9.06 -11.15 15.60
C SER A 56 10.16 -10.08 15.56
N GLU A 57 10.06 -9.12 14.63
CA GLU A 57 11.01 -8.01 14.50
C GLU A 57 10.77 -6.97 15.61
N VAL A 58 9.52 -6.66 15.96
CA VAL A 58 9.16 -5.83 17.13
C VAL A 58 9.72 -6.45 18.41
N GLU A 59 9.57 -7.76 18.59
CA GLU A 59 10.08 -8.48 19.76
C GLU A 59 11.62 -8.45 19.85
N GLN A 60 12.31 -8.54 18.71
CA GLN A 60 13.77 -8.41 18.64
C GLN A 60 14.25 -6.98 18.89
N ALA A 61 13.47 -5.99 18.46
CA ALA A 61 13.81 -4.57 18.54
C ALA A 61 13.53 -3.92 19.91
N ARG A 62 13.07 -4.67 20.92
CA ARG A 62 12.70 -4.14 22.25
C ARG A 62 13.73 -3.20 22.88
N LEU A 63 15.02 -3.40 22.62
CA LEU A 63 16.11 -2.55 23.15
C LEU A 63 16.29 -1.22 22.40
N ILE A 64 15.77 -1.11 21.18
CA ILE A 64 15.83 0.11 20.35
C ILE A 64 14.46 0.79 20.20
N GLY A 65 13.41 0.22 20.80
CA GLY A 65 12.06 0.76 20.84
C GLY A 65 11.01 -0.18 20.24
N ARG A 66 9.74 0.13 20.49
CA ARG A 66 8.59 -0.53 19.86
C ARG A 66 8.44 -0.04 18.43
N LEU A 67 9.04 -0.73 17.47
CA LEU A 67 9.03 -0.31 16.06
C LEU A 67 7.63 -0.28 15.41
N ASP A 68 6.61 -0.82 16.08
CA ASP A 68 5.19 -0.70 15.68
C ASP A 68 4.47 0.50 16.34
N HIS A 69 5.19 1.30 17.14
CA HIS A 69 4.66 2.51 17.75
C HIS A 69 4.59 3.66 16.74
N PRO A 70 3.54 4.51 16.72
CA PRO A 70 3.37 5.59 15.75
C PRO A 70 4.51 6.61 15.69
N THR A 71 5.33 6.72 16.73
CA THR A 71 6.49 7.62 16.77
C THR A 71 7.75 7.03 16.14
N LEU A 72 7.79 5.72 15.88
CA LEU A 72 8.94 5.00 15.32
C LEU A 72 8.62 4.33 13.98
N GLU A 73 7.34 4.14 13.65
CA GLU A 73 6.86 3.70 12.34
C GLU A 73 6.31 4.88 11.57
N HIS A 74 6.83 5.16 10.37
CA HIS A 74 6.37 6.27 9.54
C HIS A 74 6.02 5.79 8.14
N VAL A 75 4.74 5.71 7.82
CA VAL A 75 4.30 5.56 6.42
C VAL A 75 4.57 6.87 5.70
N ILE A 76 5.43 6.85 4.68
CA ILE A 76 5.86 8.04 3.92
C ILE A 76 5.24 8.11 2.52
N ALA A 77 4.80 6.99 1.98
CA ALA A 77 4.18 6.90 0.67
C ALA A 77 3.40 5.57 0.53
N LEU A 78 2.57 5.52 -0.49
CA LEU A 78 1.91 4.31 -0.97
C LEU A 78 2.42 3.97 -2.37
N ASP A 79 2.38 2.69 -2.71
CA ASP A 79 2.72 2.19 -4.04
C ASP A 79 1.73 1.09 -4.44
N GLY A 80 1.43 1.01 -5.73
CA GLY A 80 0.62 -0.04 -6.32
C GLY A 80 1.51 -1.00 -7.08
N LEU A 81 1.58 -2.26 -6.65
CA LEU A 81 2.25 -3.29 -7.44
C LEU A 81 1.37 -3.63 -8.64
N ALA A 82 1.67 -3.02 -9.79
CA ALA A 82 0.96 -3.20 -11.02
C ALA A 82 1.36 -4.53 -11.66
N VAL A 83 0.39 -5.41 -11.90
CA VAL A 83 0.57 -6.50 -12.87
C VAL A 83 0.39 -5.90 -14.25
N VAL A 84 1.33 -6.19 -15.13
CA VAL A 84 1.37 -5.66 -16.48
C VAL A 84 1.38 -6.80 -17.50
N VAL A 85 0.70 -6.58 -18.61
CA VAL A 85 0.64 -7.47 -19.78
C VAL A 85 0.99 -6.68 -21.03
N SER A 86 1.23 -7.37 -22.16
CA SER A 86 1.36 -6.67 -23.44
C SER A 86 0.11 -5.81 -23.75
N PRO A 87 0.29 -4.63 -24.39
CA PRO A 87 -0.81 -3.77 -24.80
C PRO A 87 -1.94 -4.48 -25.56
N GLY A 88 -1.60 -5.49 -26.37
CA GLY A 88 -2.57 -6.23 -27.19
C GLY A 88 -3.34 -7.34 -26.45
N ASN A 89 -2.99 -7.66 -25.20
CA ASN A 89 -3.70 -8.69 -24.43
C ASN A 89 -5.15 -8.24 -24.17
N PRO A 90 -6.19 -9.04 -24.45
CA PRO A 90 -7.59 -8.62 -24.35
C PRO A 90 -8.21 -8.75 -22.95
N LEU A 91 -7.52 -9.40 -21.99
CA LEU A 91 -8.11 -9.65 -20.68
C LEU A 91 -8.29 -8.34 -19.89
N ALA A 92 -9.47 -8.15 -19.33
CA ALA A 92 -9.80 -6.97 -18.53
C ALA A 92 -9.26 -7.07 -17.10
N ALA A 93 -9.29 -8.28 -16.51
CA ALA A 93 -8.89 -8.54 -15.15
C ALA A 93 -8.29 -9.94 -15.00
N LEU A 94 -7.53 -10.14 -13.93
CA LEU A 94 -7.07 -11.44 -13.46
C LEU A 94 -7.36 -11.56 -11.96
N ASP A 95 -7.77 -12.74 -11.53
CA ASP A 95 -7.85 -13.02 -10.10
C ASP A 95 -6.47 -13.40 -9.52
N LEU A 96 -6.31 -13.27 -8.21
CA LEU A 96 -5.03 -13.55 -7.52
C LEU A 96 -4.56 -15.01 -7.70
N GLN A 97 -5.47 -15.96 -7.83
CA GLN A 97 -5.14 -17.36 -8.05
C GLN A 97 -4.63 -17.59 -9.48
N GLN A 98 -5.26 -16.97 -10.48
CA GLN A 98 -4.80 -16.96 -11.87
C GLN A 98 -3.41 -16.32 -11.99
N LEU A 99 -3.17 -15.21 -11.28
CA LEU A 99 -1.83 -14.61 -11.21
C LEU A 99 -0.81 -15.60 -10.65
N ARG A 100 -1.11 -16.24 -9.52
CA ARG A 100 -0.23 -17.27 -8.96
C ARG A 100 0.02 -18.40 -9.95
N ASP A 101 -1.01 -18.90 -10.64
CA ASP A 101 -0.89 -20.01 -11.57
C ASP A 101 -0.12 -19.65 -12.85
N LEU A 102 -0.23 -18.41 -13.33
CA LEU A 102 0.59 -17.86 -14.42
C LEU A 102 2.08 -17.78 -13.99
N PHE A 103 2.36 -17.13 -12.85
CA PHE A 103 3.74 -16.90 -12.41
C PHE A 103 4.44 -18.16 -11.90
N THR A 104 3.71 -19.18 -11.44
CA THR A 104 4.25 -20.52 -11.13
C THR A 104 4.36 -21.43 -12.36
N GLY A 105 3.80 -21.00 -13.51
CA GLY A 105 3.81 -21.75 -14.75
C GLY A 105 2.88 -22.95 -14.77
N ARG A 106 1.82 -22.97 -13.95
CA ARG A 106 0.70 -23.92 -14.06
C ARG A 106 -0.21 -23.57 -15.24
N ILE A 107 -0.43 -22.28 -15.46
CA ILE A 107 -1.02 -21.74 -16.68
C ILE A 107 0.13 -21.31 -17.58
N ARG A 108 0.16 -21.82 -18.82
CA ARG A 108 1.24 -21.59 -19.78
C ARG A 108 0.75 -21.05 -21.12
N ASN A 109 -0.55 -20.88 -21.29
CA ASN A 109 -1.15 -20.32 -22.50
C ASN A 109 -2.36 -19.46 -22.13
N TRP A 110 -2.45 -18.28 -22.73
CA TRP A 110 -3.52 -17.31 -22.47
C TRP A 110 -4.92 -17.83 -22.81
N SER A 111 -5.05 -18.79 -23.72
CA SER A 111 -6.34 -19.43 -24.05
C SER A 111 -6.96 -20.18 -22.87
N GLN A 112 -6.16 -20.60 -21.88
CA GLN A 112 -6.67 -21.21 -20.64
C GLN A 112 -7.48 -20.23 -19.78
N LEU A 113 -7.35 -18.93 -20.05
CA LEU A 113 -8.05 -17.84 -19.36
C LEU A 113 -9.02 -17.10 -20.30
N GLY A 114 -9.35 -17.68 -21.45
CA GLY A 114 -10.21 -17.05 -22.46
C GLY A 114 -9.51 -15.98 -23.31
N GLY A 115 -8.18 -15.89 -23.22
CA GLY A 115 -7.35 -15.03 -24.08
C GLY A 115 -7.00 -15.69 -25.43
N PRO A 116 -6.09 -15.07 -26.20
CA PRO A 116 -5.61 -15.63 -27.45
C PRO A 116 -4.83 -16.94 -27.23
N ASN A 117 -4.73 -17.78 -28.26
CA ASN A 117 -3.87 -18.96 -28.23
C ASN A 117 -2.39 -18.56 -28.37
N LEU A 118 -1.83 -18.00 -27.30
CA LEU A 118 -0.46 -17.54 -27.20
C LEU A 118 0.20 -18.13 -25.94
N PRO A 119 1.46 -18.59 -26.02
CA PRO A 119 2.24 -18.95 -24.84
C PRO A 119 2.32 -17.78 -23.84
N VAL A 120 2.38 -18.11 -22.55
CA VAL A 120 2.65 -17.15 -21.48
C VAL A 120 4.15 -17.08 -21.24
N HIS A 121 4.72 -15.88 -21.32
CA HIS A 121 6.11 -15.63 -20.94
C HIS A 121 6.13 -14.76 -19.68
N VAL A 122 6.80 -15.24 -18.64
CA VAL A 122 6.82 -14.60 -17.32
C VAL A 122 8.07 -13.74 -17.16
N TYR A 123 7.87 -12.48 -16.83
CA TYR A 123 8.91 -11.49 -16.56
C TYR A 123 8.84 -11.08 -15.10
N ALA A 124 9.95 -11.27 -14.37
CA ALA A 124 10.00 -11.04 -12.93
C ALA A 124 11.22 -10.20 -12.54
N ARG A 125 11.06 -9.46 -11.45
CA ARG A 125 12.16 -8.77 -10.77
C ARG A 125 13.16 -9.77 -10.17
N ASP A 126 14.42 -9.36 -10.02
CA ASP A 126 15.45 -10.18 -9.35
C ASP A 126 15.20 -10.33 -7.83
N GLU A 127 15.88 -11.28 -7.20
CA GLU A 127 15.66 -11.65 -5.79
C GLU A 127 16.03 -10.57 -4.78
N ARG A 128 16.75 -9.53 -5.23
CA ARG A 128 17.17 -8.39 -4.40
C ARG A 128 16.15 -7.25 -4.42
N SER A 129 15.10 -7.36 -5.25
CA SER A 129 14.12 -6.30 -5.44
C SER A 129 13.06 -6.31 -4.33
N GLY A 130 12.83 -5.16 -3.67
CA GLY A 130 11.68 -5.02 -2.75
C GLY A 130 10.32 -5.21 -3.44
N THR A 131 10.23 -4.94 -4.74
CA THR A 131 9.07 -5.27 -5.59
C THR A 131 8.90 -6.78 -5.74
N TRP A 132 9.98 -7.54 -5.89
CA TRP A 132 9.95 -9.00 -5.85
C TRP A 132 9.50 -9.52 -4.49
N ASP A 133 10.05 -9.00 -3.38
CA ASP A 133 9.67 -9.43 -2.03
C ASP A 133 8.17 -9.28 -1.79
N THR A 134 7.60 -8.14 -2.19
CA THR A 134 6.16 -7.89 -2.08
C THR A 134 5.36 -8.83 -2.98
N PHE A 135 5.76 -8.97 -4.25
CA PHE A 135 5.05 -9.85 -5.20
C PHE A 135 5.06 -11.31 -4.73
N SER A 136 6.22 -11.80 -4.30
CA SER A 136 6.41 -13.15 -3.78
C SER A 136 5.51 -13.40 -2.57
N SER A 137 5.46 -12.46 -1.63
CA SER A 137 4.61 -12.56 -0.45
C SER A 137 3.11 -12.48 -0.75
N LEU A 138 2.68 -11.60 -1.66
CA LEU A 138 1.25 -11.35 -1.89
C LEU A 138 0.63 -12.29 -2.92
N VAL A 139 1.39 -12.72 -3.93
CA VAL A 139 0.89 -13.50 -5.08
C VAL A 139 1.36 -14.95 -5.01
N LEU A 140 2.67 -15.18 -4.88
CA LEU A 140 3.21 -16.55 -4.90
C LEU A 140 2.92 -17.31 -3.61
N ASP A 141 2.88 -16.62 -2.46
CA ASP A 141 2.50 -17.17 -1.16
C ASP A 141 3.30 -18.45 -0.83
N GLY A 142 4.63 -18.35 -0.96
CA GLY A 142 5.56 -19.47 -0.77
C GLY A 142 5.70 -20.43 -1.95
N SER A 143 4.91 -20.28 -3.02
CA SER A 143 5.08 -21.06 -4.25
C SER A 143 6.34 -20.61 -5.02
N PRO A 144 7.07 -21.53 -5.67
CA PRO A 144 8.23 -21.17 -6.46
C PRO A 144 7.80 -20.45 -7.75
N LEU A 145 8.60 -19.48 -8.19
CA LEU A 145 8.43 -18.90 -9.52
C LEU A 145 8.68 -19.96 -10.60
N ALA A 146 8.00 -19.82 -11.74
CA ALA A 146 8.28 -20.61 -12.93
C ALA A 146 9.78 -20.57 -13.27
N SER A 147 10.39 -21.74 -13.49
CA SER A 147 11.81 -21.84 -13.84
C SER A 147 12.15 -21.18 -15.17
N ALA A 148 11.17 -21.00 -16.05
CA ALA A 148 11.29 -20.31 -17.32
C ALA A 148 11.13 -18.79 -17.21
N ALA A 149 10.87 -18.24 -16.02
CA ALA A 149 10.69 -16.80 -15.85
C ALA A 149 12.00 -16.04 -16.10
N GLN A 150 11.91 -14.98 -16.90
CA GLN A 150 13.03 -14.09 -17.18
C GLN A 150 13.18 -13.07 -16.05
N ARG A 151 14.40 -12.93 -15.53
CA ARG A 151 14.70 -12.05 -14.39
C ARG A 151 15.31 -10.72 -14.85
N TYR A 152 14.82 -9.62 -14.29
CA TYR A 152 15.25 -8.25 -14.63
C TYR A 152 15.63 -7.45 -13.39
N GLU A 153 16.74 -6.72 -13.51
CA GLU A 153 17.20 -5.74 -12.51
C GLU A 153 16.62 -4.34 -12.76
N SER A 154 16.20 -3.99 -13.97
CA SER A 154 15.57 -2.69 -14.28
C SER A 154 14.05 -2.82 -14.45
N ASN A 155 13.28 -1.91 -13.81
CA ASN A 155 11.82 -1.91 -13.97
C ASN A 155 11.46 -1.51 -15.40
N ALA A 156 12.19 -0.52 -15.96
CA ALA A 156 11.98 -0.05 -17.31
C ALA A 156 12.29 -1.12 -18.36
N GLU A 157 13.35 -1.92 -18.16
CA GLU A 157 13.65 -3.03 -19.06
C GLU A 157 12.58 -4.13 -18.97
N LEU A 158 12.13 -4.47 -17.75
CA LEU A 158 11.07 -5.45 -17.55
C LEU A 158 9.78 -5.02 -18.27
N THR A 159 9.32 -3.78 -18.05
CA THR A 159 8.06 -3.32 -18.65
C THR A 159 8.17 -3.11 -20.15
N ALA A 160 9.32 -2.67 -20.66
CA ALA A 160 9.57 -2.63 -22.11
C ALA A 160 9.54 -4.04 -22.73
N ALA A 161 10.13 -5.03 -22.06
CA ALA A 161 10.13 -6.41 -22.53
C ALA A 161 8.71 -7.02 -22.53
N VAL A 162 7.91 -6.78 -21.49
CA VAL A 162 6.49 -7.18 -21.45
C VAL A 162 5.70 -6.49 -22.57
N ALA A 163 5.94 -5.20 -22.82
CA ALA A 163 5.23 -4.46 -23.85
C ALA A 163 5.56 -4.92 -25.28
N ALA A 164 6.75 -5.47 -25.49
CA ALA A 164 7.21 -5.97 -26.80
C ALA A 164 6.86 -7.45 -27.06
N ASP A 165 6.29 -8.16 -26.09
CA ASP A 165 5.96 -9.57 -26.18
C ASP A 165 4.46 -9.80 -26.01
N ASP A 166 3.76 -10.18 -27.08
CA ASP A 166 2.31 -10.45 -27.07
C ASP A 166 1.89 -11.54 -26.05
N GLY A 167 2.82 -12.43 -25.66
CA GLY A 167 2.62 -13.43 -24.63
C GLY A 167 3.03 -12.99 -23.21
N GLY A 168 3.56 -11.79 -23.06
CA GLY A 168 4.25 -11.32 -21.86
C GLY A 168 3.34 -10.95 -20.70
N ILE A 169 3.73 -11.37 -19.49
CA ILE A 169 3.20 -10.90 -18.21
C ILE A 169 4.35 -10.57 -17.27
N GLY A 170 4.23 -9.47 -16.52
CA GLY A 170 5.17 -9.12 -15.47
C GLY A 170 4.52 -8.27 -14.39
N PHE A 171 5.35 -7.73 -13.49
CA PHE A 171 4.89 -6.83 -12.44
C PHE A 171 5.92 -5.73 -12.16
N THR A 172 5.44 -4.57 -11.73
CA THR A 172 6.29 -3.43 -11.37
C THR A 172 5.57 -2.50 -10.38
N GLY A 173 6.25 -1.47 -9.86
CA GLY A 173 5.59 -0.40 -9.12
C GLY A 173 4.81 0.53 -10.06
N LEU A 174 3.80 1.24 -9.53
CA LEU A 174 2.88 2.05 -10.33
C LEU A 174 3.63 3.11 -11.17
N ALA A 175 4.67 3.71 -10.59
CA ALA A 175 5.52 4.70 -11.24
C ALA A 175 6.25 4.20 -12.51
N ALA A 176 6.38 2.88 -12.69
CA ALA A 176 7.26 2.27 -13.68
C ALA A 176 6.53 1.41 -14.74
N VAL A 177 5.20 1.48 -14.79
CA VAL A 177 4.37 0.74 -15.77
C VAL A 177 4.82 0.98 -17.22
N GLY A 178 5.23 2.22 -17.53
CA GLY A 178 5.79 2.56 -18.84
C GLY A 178 4.80 2.32 -19.98
N SER A 179 5.23 1.62 -21.03
CA SER A 179 4.42 1.28 -22.20
C SER A 179 3.64 -0.03 -22.07
N ALA A 180 3.84 -0.80 -21.00
CA ALA A 180 3.06 -2.00 -20.76
C ALA A 180 1.64 -1.63 -20.29
N ARG A 181 0.68 -2.54 -20.45
CA ARG A 181 -0.70 -2.29 -20.04
C ARG A 181 -0.93 -2.87 -18.64
N PRO A 182 -1.33 -2.07 -17.64
CA PRO A 182 -1.74 -2.60 -16.36
C PRO A 182 -3.06 -3.36 -16.51
N ILE A 183 -3.24 -4.44 -15.74
CA ILE A 183 -4.46 -5.24 -15.71
C ILE A 183 -5.12 -5.15 -14.33
N ALA A 184 -6.45 -5.14 -14.30
CA ALA A 184 -7.18 -5.10 -13.05
C ALA A 184 -6.97 -6.41 -12.27
N VAL A 185 -6.90 -6.32 -10.95
CA VAL A 185 -6.72 -7.47 -10.07
C VAL A 185 -7.88 -7.57 -9.10
N HIS A 186 -8.42 -8.78 -8.94
CA HIS A 186 -9.40 -9.10 -7.90
C HIS A 186 -9.05 -10.41 -7.18
N ALA A 187 -9.79 -10.74 -6.14
CA ALA A 187 -9.74 -12.02 -5.48
C ALA A 187 -11.07 -12.28 -4.78
N GLU A 188 -11.58 -13.51 -4.85
CA GLU A 188 -12.85 -13.88 -4.22
C GLU A 188 -13.98 -12.89 -4.60
N GLN A 189 -14.61 -12.23 -3.62
CA GLN A 189 -15.73 -11.31 -3.81
C GLN A 189 -15.32 -9.83 -3.93
N THR A 190 -14.02 -9.52 -4.06
CA THR A 190 -13.57 -8.13 -4.21
C THR A 190 -13.81 -7.63 -5.63
N PRO A 191 -14.02 -6.31 -5.83
CA PRO A 191 -14.03 -5.73 -7.17
C PRO A 191 -12.67 -5.93 -7.87
N ALA A 192 -12.70 -5.99 -9.20
CA ALA A 192 -11.50 -5.91 -10.02
C ALA A 192 -11.10 -4.46 -10.18
N LEU A 193 -9.94 -4.12 -9.61
CA LEU A 193 -9.43 -2.75 -9.60
C LEU A 193 -8.11 -2.67 -10.36
N LEU A 194 -7.97 -1.62 -11.16
CA LEU A 194 -6.68 -1.24 -11.72
C LEU A 194 -5.79 -0.63 -10.62
N PRO A 195 -4.46 -0.69 -10.78
CA PRO A 195 -3.56 0.10 -9.96
C PRO A 195 -3.62 1.56 -10.42
N ASP A 196 -4.26 2.44 -9.66
CA ASP A 196 -4.28 3.88 -9.90
C ASP A 196 -4.06 4.65 -8.58
N PRO A 197 -3.76 5.96 -8.63
CA PRO A 197 -3.48 6.72 -7.42
C PRO A 197 -4.60 6.70 -6.37
N HIS A 198 -5.87 6.70 -6.78
CA HIS A 198 -7.00 6.69 -5.83
C HIS A 198 -7.17 5.31 -5.19
N THR A 199 -7.25 4.24 -5.98
CA THR A 199 -7.41 2.87 -5.46
C THR A 199 -6.21 2.40 -4.64
N VAL A 200 -5.01 2.92 -4.93
CA VAL A 200 -3.81 2.72 -4.10
C VAL A 200 -3.85 3.57 -2.84
N ALA A 201 -4.30 4.82 -2.90
CA ALA A 201 -4.40 5.71 -1.73
C ALA A 201 -5.41 5.22 -0.69
N THR A 202 -6.57 4.73 -1.14
CA THR A 202 -7.54 4.05 -0.28
C THR A 202 -7.06 2.65 0.13
N GLU A 203 -6.00 2.14 -0.49
CA GLU A 203 -5.49 0.78 -0.27
C GLU A 203 -6.54 -0.31 -0.58
N ASP A 204 -7.54 0.01 -1.40
CA ASP A 204 -8.58 -0.90 -1.90
C ASP A 204 -8.03 -1.79 -3.03
N TYR A 205 -7.06 -1.28 -3.81
CA TYR A 205 -6.32 -2.11 -4.76
C TYR A 205 -5.57 -3.23 -4.01
N LEU A 206 -5.80 -4.48 -4.42
CA LEU A 206 -5.32 -5.66 -3.70
C LEU A 206 -3.81 -5.68 -3.47
N LEU A 207 -3.04 -5.23 -4.45
CA LEU A 207 -1.59 -5.21 -4.39
C LEU A 207 -1.01 -3.83 -4.04
N ALA A 208 -1.82 -2.96 -3.41
CA ALA A 208 -1.34 -1.74 -2.77
C ALA A 208 -0.48 -2.08 -1.54
N ARG A 209 0.62 -1.35 -1.38
CA ARG A 209 1.57 -1.45 -0.27
C ARG A 209 1.90 -0.08 0.30
N ARG A 210 2.26 -0.07 1.58
CA ARG A 210 2.82 1.10 2.27
C ARG A 210 4.34 1.06 2.19
N LEU A 211 4.95 2.23 2.06
CA LEU A 211 6.38 2.44 2.16
C LEU A 211 6.67 3.14 3.49
N PHE A 212 7.58 2.55 4.25
CA PHE A 212 7.83 2.91 5.64
C PHE A 212 9.26 3.40 5.82
N LEU A 213 9.41 4.35 6.74
CA LEU A 213 10.64 4.66 7.44
C LEU A 213 10.50 4.24 8.90
N TYR A 214 11.52 3.57 9.43
CA TYR A 214 11.64 3.23 10.85
C TYR A 214 12.94 3.75 11.41
N HIS A 215 12.91 4.23 12.65
CA HIS A 215 14.11 4.60 13.39
C HIS A 215 14.03 4.11 14.85
N ALA A 216 15.19 4.02 15.51
CA ALA A 216 15.25 3.71 16.94
C ALA A 216 14.74 4.88 17.79
N GLU A 217 14.34 4.62 19.04
CA GLU A 217 13.82 5.65 19.96
C GLU A 217 14.82 6.80 20.20
N ASN A 218 16.10 6.45 20.27
CA ASN A 218 17.21 7.38 20.44
C ASN A 218 17.74 7.99 19.12
N ALA A 219 16.93 7.99 18.05
CA ALA A 219 17.32 8.55 16.75
C ALA A 219 17.92 9.96 16.86
N SER A 220 18.91 10.25 16.02
CA SER A 220 19.54 11.55 15.95
C SER A 220 18.56 12.59 15.39
N GLU A 221 18.82 13.87 15.69
CA GLU A 221 18.00 14.97 15.19
C GLU A 221 17.92 15.03 13.65
N PRO A 222 19.02 14.82 12.89
CA PRO A 222 18.94 14.78 11.43
C PRO A 222 18.01 13.68 10.89
N VAL A 223 17.96 12.52 11.55
CA VAL A 223 17.07 11.41 11.16
C VAL A 223 15.62 11.80 11.35
N ARG A 224 15.27 12.41 12.49
CA ARG A 224 13.91 12.91 12.75
C ARG A 224 13.53 14.00 11.73
N GLN A 225 14.43 14.93 11.44
CA GLN A 225 14.19 15.99 10.44
C GLN A 225 13.97 15.43 9.03
N LEU A 226 14.67 14.35 8.65
CA LEU A 226 14.44 13.69 7.36
C LEU A 226 13.06 13.02 7.30
N VAL A 227 12.62 12.38 8.40
CA VAL A 227 11.27 11.81 8.52
C VAL A 227 10.21 12.91 8.47
N ASP A 228 10.40 14.01 9.20
CA ASP A 228 9.48 15.16 9.20
C ASP A 228 9.40 15.79 7.81
N PHE A 229 10.53 15.96 7.12
CA PHE A 229 10.56 16.41 5.74
C PHE A 229 9.77 15.46 4.83
N ALA A 230 10.01 14.14 4.92
CA ALA A 230 9.30 13.15 4.11
C ALA A 230 7.79 13.21 4.31
N LEU A 231 7.32 13.48 5.52
CA LEU A 231 5.89 13.61 5.87
C LEU A 231 5.30 15.00 5.55
N SER A 232 6.14 16.02 5.40
CA SER A 232 5.73 17.40 5.10
C SER A 232 5.10 17.54 3.70
N PRO A 233 4.33 18.62 3.44
CA PRO A 233 3.82 18.91 2.10
C PRO A 233 4.90 18.94 1.01
N ALA A 234 6.10 19.44 1.32
CA ALA A 234 7.22 19.48 0.38
C ALA A 234 7.77 18.09 0.06
N GLY A 235 7.95 17.22 1.06
CA GLY A 235 8.39 15.84 0.84
C GLY A 235 7.35 15.04 0.08
N GLN A 236 6.07 15.23 0.40
CA GLN A 236 4.99 14.57 -0.32
C GLN A 236 4.84 15.04 -1.77
N ALA A 237 5.12 16.32 -2.07
CA ALA A 237 5.23 16.77 -3.46
C ALA A 237 6.37 16.07 -4.22
N VAL A 238 7.47 15.70 -3.53
CA VAL A 238 8.52 14.84 -4.12
C VAL A 238 7.99 13.44 -4.38
N VAL A 239 7.24 12.84 -3.45
CA VAL A 239 6.61 11.51 -3.60
C VAL A 239 5.75 11.45 -4.86
N GLU A 240 4.86 12.42 -5.06
CA GLU A 240 4.02 12.47 -6.27
C GLU A 240 4.85 12.64 -7.54
N ARG A 241 5.85 13.55 -7.51
CA ARG A 241 6.70 13.83 -8.67
C ARG A 241 7.48 12.61 -9.16
N VAL A 242 7.88 11.72 -8.25
CA VAL A 242 8.59 10.48 -8.60
C VAL A 242 7.65 9.32 -8.95
N GLY A 243 6.33 9.54 -8.93
CA GLY A 243 5.30 8.60 -9.39
C GLY A 243 4.74 7.66 -8.31
N TYR A 244 5.08 7.87 -7.04
CA TYR A 244 4.42 7.18 -5.92
C TYR A 244 3.14 7.92 -5.51
N VAL A 245 2.33 7.26 -4.68
CA VAL A 245 1.09 7.83 -4.17
C VAL A 245 1.35 8.51 -2.83
N ALA A 246 1.14 9.82 -2.81
CA ALA A 246 1.34 10.62 -1.62
C ALA A 246 0.15 10.55 -0.66
N LEU A 247 0.37 11.01 0.57
CA LEU A 247 -0.56 10.88 1.70
C LEU A 247 -1.57 12.03 1.78
N GLN A 248 -1.51 12.98 0.85
CA GLN A 248 -2.50 14.06 0.75
C GLN A 248 -3.89 13.47 0.52
N ILE A 249 -4.85 14.00 1.26
CA ILE A 249 -6.24 13.63 1.09
C ILE A 249 -6.77 14.31 -0.17
N ARG A 250 -7.36 13.49 -1.04
CA ARG A 250 -8.09 13.89 -2.23
C ARG A 250 -9.53 13.42 -2.10
N ALA A 251 -10.47 14.22 -2.58
CA ALA A 251 -11.86 13.83 -2.74
C ALA A 251 -12.07 13.41 -4.20
N VAL A 252 -12.56 12.19 -4.42
CA VAL A 252 -12.82 11.63 -5.74
C VAL A 252 -14.29 11.20 -5.79
N PRO A 253 -15.09 11.69 -6.76
CA PRO A 253 -16.44 11.19 -6.97
C PRO A 253 -16.39 9.67 -7.23
N GLU A 254 -17.13 8.91 -6.44
CA GLU A 254 -17.18 7.45 -6.54
C GLU A 254 -18.62 6.99 -6.32
N ASP A 255 -19.13 6.17 -7.22
CA ASP A 255 -20.44 5.57 -7.04
C ASP A 255 -20.40 4.50 -5.93
N PRO A 256 -21.49 4.32 -5.17
CA PRO A 256 -21.57 3.22 -4.22
C PRO A 256 -21.30 1.89 -4.93
N ARG A 257 -20.44 1.05 -4.34
CA ARG A 257 -20.06 -0.23 -4.94
C ARG A 257 -21.28 -1.14 -5.17
N ASP A 258 -21.29 -1.78 -6.33
CA ASP A 258 -22.33 -2.75 -6.70
C ASP A 258 -22.46 -3.86 -5.65
N GLY A 259 -23.71 -4.19 -5.30
CA GLY A 259 -24.02 -5.22 -4.30
C GLY A 259 -23.78 -4.81 -2.84
N ALA A 260 -23.43 -3.55 -2.57
CA ALA A 260 -23.36 -3.04 -1.20
C ALA A 260 -24.77 -2.96 -0.55
N PRO A 261 -24.88 -3.03 0.80
CA PRO A 261 -26.15 -2.87 1.51
C PRO A 261 -26.85 -1.56 1.16
N ALA A 262 -28.18 -1.55 1.15
CA ALA A 262 -28.97 -0.37 0.79
C ALA A 262 -28.66 0.85 1.69
N GLU A 263 -28.43 0.60 2.98
CA GLU A 263 -28.04 1.62 3.95
C GLU A 263 -26.66 2.21 3.63
N TYR A 264 -25.71 1.39 3.14
CA TYR A 264 -24.40 1.90 2.69
C TYR A 264 -24.56 2.77 1.45
N GLN A 265 -25.34 2.30 0.47
CA GLN A 265 -25.61 3.07 -0.74
C GLN A 265 -26.24 4.42 -0.40
N GLN A 266 -27.26 4.46 0.46
CA GLN A 266 -27.88 5.70 0.93
C GLN A 266 -26.90 6.61 1.67
N LEU A 267 -26.03 6.03 2.50
CA LEU A 267 -25.04 6.77 3.27
C LEU A 267 -24.06 7.53 2.36
N VAL A 268 -23.58 6.89 1.30
CA VAL A 268 -22.46 7.39 0.47
C VAL A 268 -22.88 7.99 -0.87
N THR A 269 -24.13 7.78 -1.31
CA THR A 269 -24.64 8.36 -2.57
C THR A 269 -24.47 9.88 -2.58
N GLY A 270 -23.91 10.39 -3.68
CA GLY A 270 -23.66 11.82 -3.90
C GLY A 270 -22.55 12.42 -3.02
N ALA A 271 -21.76 11.59 -2.33
CA ALA A 271 -20.57 12.02 -1.63
C ALA A 271 -19.31 11.63 -2.41
N ASP A 272 -18.24 12.40 -2.24
CA ASP A 272 -16.92 12.04 -2.76
C ASP A 272 -16.24 11.06 -1.81
N ARG A 273 -15.59 10.04 -2.36
CA ARG A 273 -14.71 9.16 -1.60
C ARG A 273 -13.42 9.91 -1.28
N LEU A 274 -13.08 10.03 0.01
CA LEU A 274 -11.77 10.54 0.38
C LEU A 274 -10.71 9.44 0.25
N SER A 275 -9.52 9.82 -0.22
CA SER A 275 -8.34 8.95 -0.40
C SER A 275 -7.68 8.56 0.94
N VAL A 276 -8.47 8.48 2.01
CA VAL A 276 -8.06 8.12 3.37
C VAL A 276 -8.98 7.04 3.92
N ASN A 277 -8.34 6.10 4.62
CA ASN A 277 -8.99 5.06 5.39
C ASN A 277 -8.36 5.01 6.77
N PHE A 278 -9.18 4.91 7.81
CA PHE A 278 -8.70 4.61 9.15
C PHE A 278 -8.63 3.10 9.32
N ARG A 279 -7.42 2.61 9.60
CA ARG A 279 -7.14 1.19 9.83
C ARG A 279 -6.63 0.98 11.24
N PHE A 280 -6.72 -0.26 11.69
CA PHE A 280 -6.47 -0.65 13.08
C PHE A 280 -5.23 -1.54 13.16
N GLY A 281 -4.39 -1.30 14.17
CA GLY A 281 -3.18 -2.06 14.42
C GLY A 281 -3.43 -3.46 15.00
N SER A 282 -2.37 -4.09 15.53
CA SER A 282 -2.50 -5.37 16.22
C SER A 282 -3.09 -5.16 17.63
N GLY A 283 -4.41 -5.32 17.73
CA GLY A 283 -5.20 -5.11 18.95
C GLY A 283 -6.57 -4.58 18.56
N LEU A 284 -7.61 -4.85 19.37
CA LEU A 284 -9.00 -4.64 18.92
C LEU A 284 -9.40 -3.16 18.73
N SER A 285 -8.60 -2.16 19.15
CA SER A 285 -9.12 -0.78 19.29
C SER A 285 -8.12 0.37 19.10
N LEU A 286 -6.95 0.16 18.50
CA LEU A 286 -6.00 1.27 18.26
C LEU A 286 -5.82 1.51 16.76
N LEU A 287 -5.88 2.78 16.35
CA LEU A 287 -5.51 3.15 14.99
C LEU A 287 -4.05 2.77 14.73
N ASP A 288 -3.74 2.42 13.49
CA ASP A 288 -2.35 2.26 13.08
C ASP A 288 -1.61 3.61 12.98
N SER A 289 -0.29 3.55 12.81
CA SER A 289 0.58 4.72 12.76
C SER A 289 0.24 5.74 11.64
N LYS A 290 -0.35 5.28 10.54
CA LYS A 290 -0.78 6.15 9.43
C LYS A 290 -2.09 6.83 9.78
N ALA A 291 -3.04 6.04 10.27
CA ALA A 291 -4.38 6.45 10.66
C ALA A 291 -4.35 7.48 11.81
N GLU A 292 -3.44 7.32 12.78
CA GLU A 292 -3.20 8.33 13.82
C GLU A 292 -2.83 9.70 13.23
N ARG A 293 -1.94 9.72 12.23
CA ARG A 293 -1.56 10.97 11.53
C ARG A 293 -2.62 11.46 10.55
N ASP A 294 -3.41 10.56 9.98
CA ASP A 294 -4.48 10.90 9.05
C ASP A 294 -5.59 11.73 9.70
N ILE A 295 -5.79 11.63 11.02
CA ILE A 295 -6.72 12.52 11.74
C ILE A 295 -6.32 13.97 11.49
N GLN A 296 -5.05 14.32 11.69
CA GLN A 296 -4.56 15.67 11.51
C GLN A 296 -4.57 16.09 10.03
N ARG A 297 -4.21 15.18 9.11
CA ARG A 297 -4.33 15.45 7.66
C ARG A 297 -5.78 15.76 7.26
N LEU A 298 -6.75 15.07 7.87
CA LEU A 298 -8.16 15.30 7.60
C LEU A 298 -8.65 16.63 8.19
N VAL A 299 -8.16 17.05 9.36
CA VAL A 299 -8.41 18.39 9.92
C VAL A 299 -7.91 19.46 8.95
N GLU A 300 -6.67 19.34 8.50
CA GLU A 300 -6.06 20.27 7.55
C GLU A 300 -6.80 20.29 6.21
N PHE A 301 -7.23 19.13 5.72
CA PHE A 301 -8.03 19.01 4.50
C PHE A 301 -9.40 19.70 4.65
N MET A 302 -10.11 19.46 5.75
CA MET A 302 -11.43 20.06 6.00
C MET A 302 -11.36 21.58 6.27
N ALA A 303 -10.21 22.09 6.72
CA ALA A 303 -9.99 23.52 6.88
C ALA A 303 -9.80 24.28 5.55
N GLN A 304 -9.62 23.56 4.42
CA GLN A 304 -9.42 24.19 3.11
C GLN A 304 -10.71 24.88 2.63
N PRO A 305 -10.65 26.07 2.01
CA PRO A 305 -11.83 26.85 1.65
C PRO A 305 -12.85 26.12 0.78
N GLN A 306 -12.40 25.25 -0.13
CA GLN A 306 -13.30 24.47 -1.00
C GLN A 306 -14.10 23.40 -0.25
N ASN A 307 -13.73 23.08 0.98
CA ASN A 307 -14.43 22.12 1.84
C ASN A 307 -15.34 22.81 2.87
N ALA A 308 -15.41 24.15 2.85
CA ALA A 308 -16.28 24.90 3.75
C ALA A 308 -17.75 24.50 3.55
N GLY A 309 -18.41 24.10 4.65
CA GLY A 309 -19.81 23.67 4.65
C GLY A 309 -20.06 22.25 4.16
N ARG A 310 -19.02 21.53 3.72
CA ARG A 310 -19.10 20.11 3.37
C ARG A 310 -19.05 19.23 4.61
N GLU A 311 -19.63 18.05 4.52
CA GLU A 311 -19.93 17.20 5.66
C GLU A 311 -19.27 15.83 5.55
N LEU A 312 -18.58 15.41 6.61
CA LEU A 312 -17.98 14.08 6.66
C LEU A 312 -19.02 13.02 6.96
N VAL A 313 -18.85 11.87 6.32
CA VAL A 313 -19.59 10.65 6.59
C VAL A 313 -18.59 9.50 6.68
N VAL A 314 -18.78 8.59 7.63
CA VAL A 314 -17.88 7.45 7.86
C VAL A 314 -18.62 6.11 7.82
N ALA A 315 -18.01 5.13 7.17
CA ALA A 315 -18.56 3.79 6.99
C ALA A 315 -17.53 2.74 7.46
N GLY A 316 -17.87 1.97 8.49
CA GLY A 316 -16.95 0.98 9.07
C GLY A 316 -17.21 -0.44 8.62
N PHE A 317 -16.13 -1.20 8.57
CA PHE A 317 -16.12 -2.57 8.12
C PHE A 317 -15.31 -3.46 9.07
N ALA A 318 -15.62 -4.74 9.02
CA ALA A 318 -14.95 -5.78 9.75
C ALA A 318 -14.52 -6.92 8.83
N ASP A 319 -13.49 -7.64 9.28
CA ASP A 319 -13.11 -8.90 8.65
C ASP A 319 -14.09 -10.02 9.04
N SER A 320 -13.86 -11.22 8.50
CA SER A 320 -14.67 -12.40 8.80
C SER A 320 -14.09 -13.33 9.87
N SER A 321 -13.13 -12.89 10.69
CA SER A 321 -12.40 -13.78 11.61
C SER A 321 -13.17 -14.21 12.86
N GLU A 322 -14.30 -13.58 13.19
CA GLU A 322 -14.97 -13.78 14.48
C GLU A 322 -16.40 -14.35 14.39
N GLY A 323 -16.74 -15.04 13.28
CA GLY A 323 -17.99 -15.79 13.18
C GLY A 323 -19.17 -14.99 12.64
N SER A 324 -20.34 -15.14 13.28
CA SER A 324 -21.67 -14.73 12.78
C SER A 324 -21.72 -13.27 12.28
N PRO A 325 -22.49 -12.96 11.21
CA PRO A 325 -22.66 -11.59 10.70
C PRO A 325 -23.00 -10.54 11.77
N PHE A 326 -23.71 -10.93 12.84
CA PHE A 326 -24.03 -10.04 13.96
C PHE A 326 -22.79 -9.54 14.73
N PHE A 327 -21.80 -10.41 14.97
CA PHE A 327 -20.57 -10.02 15.66
C PHE A 327 -19.75 -9.07 14.80
N ALA A 328 -19.63 -9.35 13.50
CA ALA A 328 -18.93 -8.46 12.58
C ALA A 328 -19.58 -7.07 12.53
N LEU A 329 -20.91 -7.00 12.53
CA LEU A 329 -21.63 -5.73 12.59
C LEU A 329 -21.31 -4.96 13.86
N SER A 330 -21.34 -5.61 15.02
CA SER A 330 -20.94 -4.99 16.31
C SER A 330 -19.53 -4.41 16.24
N ILE A 331 -18.55 -5.21 15.80
CA ILE A 331 -17.15 -4.78 15.68
C ILE A 331 -17.01 -3.60 14.71
N SER A 332 -17.74 -3.61 13.60
CA SER A 332 -17.71 -2.50 12.65
C SER A 332 -18.31 -1.22 13.23
N ASN A 333 -19.36 -1.30 14.05
CA ASN A 333 -19.93 -0.15 14.76
C ASN A 333 -18.94 0.41 15.79
N ASP A 334 -18.34 -0.46 16.62
CA ASP A 334 -17.35 -0.03 17.63
C ASP A 334 -16.17 0.72 16.98
N ARG A 335 -15.73 0.27 15.80
CA ARG A 335 -14.68 0.94 15.02
C ARG A 335 -15.11 2.32 14.51
N VAL A 336 -16.34 2.43 14.03
CA VAL A 336 -16.89 3.71 13.58
C VAL A 336 -17.01 4.67 14.75
N ASP A 337 -17.56 4.23 15.87
CA ASP A 337 -17.73 5.06 17.07
C ASP A 337 -16.37 5.55 17.57
N TYR A 338 -15.37 4.66 17.60
CA TYR A 338 -14.00 5.03 17.95
C TYR A 338 -13.43 6.08 17.00
N VAL A 339 -13.53 5.87 15.67
CA VAL A 339 -13.04 6.86 14.70
C VAL A 339 -13.81 8.18 14.81
N ALA A 340 -15.13 8.16 14.95
CA ALA A 340 -15.95 9.34 15.11
C ALA A 340 -15.58 10.12 16.38
N GLU A 341 -15.31 9.44 17.50
CA GLU A 341 -14.84 10.08 18.73
C GLU A 341 -13.47 10.72 18.54
N ARG A 342 -12.54 10.01 17.88
CA ARG A 342 -11.20 10.53 17.57
C ARG A 342 -11.26 11.77 16.68
N LEU A 343 -12.13 11.78 15.69
CA LEU A 343 -12.39 12.94 14.82
C LEU A 343 -13.04 14.08 15.60
N ALA A 344 -14.03 13.80 16.44
CA ALA A 344 -14.73 14.81 17.24
C ALA A 344 -13.79 15.52 18.21
N ARG A 345 -12.88 14.78 18.86
CA ARG A 345 -11.79 15.33 19.70
C ARG A 345 -10.84 16.23 18.90
N ALA A 346 -10.71 16.01 17.61
CA ALA A 346 -9.94 16.84 16.69
C ALA A 346 -10.78 17.98 16.05
N GLY A 347 -12.05 18.15 16.45
CA GLY A 347 -12.93 19.21 15.97
C GLY A 347 -13.76 18.85 14.72
N LEU A 348 -13.69 17.59 14.25
CA LEU A 348 -14.44 17.11 13.09
C LEU A 348 -15.59 16.20 13.54
N ASN A 349 -16.83 16.57 13.24
CA ASN A 349 -18.01 15.80 13.64
C ASN A 349 -18.68 15.20 12.39
N PRO A 350 -18.46 13.90 12.08
CA PRO A 350 -19.16 13.24 10.98
C PRO A 350 -20.68 13.28 11.17
N ARG A 351 -21.41 13.60 10.10
CA ARG A 351 -22.89 13.65 10.07
C ARG A 351 -23.54 12.28 9.97
N GLY A 352 -22.81 11.30 9.45
CA GLY A 352 -23.23 9.90 9.37
C GLY A 352 -22.08 8.98 9.76
N ALA A 353 -22.38 7.97 10.56
CA ALA A 353 -21.41 7.05 11.11
C ALA A 353 -22.08 5.68 11.29
N LEU A 354 -21.82 4.74 10.38
CA LEU A 354 -22.48 3.41 10.38
C LEU A 354 -21.48 2.28 10.12
N GLY A 355 -21.60 1.18 10.86
CA GLY A 355 -20.89 -0.08 10.59
C GLY A 355 -21.69 -0.98 9.64
N PHE A 356 -20.98 -1.72 8.79
CA PHE A 356 -21.55 -2.60 7.75
C PHE A 356 -21.04 -4.05 7.84
N GLY A 357 -20.42 -4.43 8.95
CA GLY A 357 -19.88 -5.78 9.17
C GLY A 357 -18.90 -6.18 8.07
N GLN A 358 -19.08 -7.36 7.49
CA GLN A 358 -18.21 -7.94 6.45
C GLN A 358 -18.57 -7.48 5.04
N ALA A 359 -19.56 -6.59 4.88
CA ALA A 359 -19.99 -6.17 3.56
C ALA A 359 -18.85 -5.51 2.79
N VAL A 360 -18.91 -5.61 1.46
CA VAL A 360 -18.02 -4.85 0.57
C VAL A 360 -16.53 -5.10 0.88
N PRO A 361 -16.04 -6.36 0.84
CA PRO A 361 -14.66 -6.67 1.13
C PRO A 361 -13.73 -6.08 0.06
N VAL A 362 -12.56 -5.61 0.49
CA VAL A 362 -11.49 -5.10 -0.40
C VAL A 362 -10.32 -6.06 -0.50
N ALA A 363 -10.34 -7.13 0.30
CA ALA A 363 -9.39 -8.23 0.22
C ALA A 363 -10.01 -9.56 0.71
N PRO A 364 -9.44 -10.71 0.31
CA PRO A 364 -9.77 -12.01 0.90
C PRO A 364 -9.60 -12.05 2.42
N ASN A 365 -10.57 -12.62 3.14
CA ASN A 365 -10.43 -12.80 4.59
C ASN A 365 -9.62 -14.05 4.99
N SER A 366 -9.22 -14.87 4.00
CA SER A 366 -8.42 -16.07 4.18
C SER A 366 -7.00 -15.79 4.71
N SER A 367 -6.43 -14.61 4.42
CA SER A 367 -5.10 -14.19 4.89
C SER A 367 -5.16 -13.12 5.99
N GLU A 368 -4.15 -13.06 6.88
CA GLU A 368 -4.06 -11.98 7.89
C GLU A 368 -3.97 -10.60 7.24
N VAL A 369 -3.19 -10.48 6.16
CA VAL A 369 -3.06 -9.23 5.38
C VAL A 369 -4.42 -8.77 4.85
N GLY A 370 -5.20 -9.67 4.25
CA GLY A 370 -6.51 -9.31 3.72
C GLY A 370 -7.54 -8.99 4.81
N ARG A 371 -7.49 -9.70 5.95
CA ARG A 371 -8.28 -9.31 7.13
C ARG A 371 -7.95 -7.91 7.62
N LEU A 372 -6.66 -7.56 7.73
CA LEU A 372 -6.25 -6.20 8.11
C LEU A 372 -6.77 -5.14 7.13
N LYS A 373 -6.82 -5.42 5.83
CA LYS A 373 -7.43 -4.51 4.84
C LYS A 373 -8.94 -4.33 5.06
N ASN A 374 -9.65 -5.38 5.47
CA ASN A 374 -11.08 -5.32 5.76
C ASN A 374 -11.43 -4.68 7.12
N ARG A 375 -10.46 -4.56 8.04
CA ARG A 375 -10.58 -3.76 9.28
C ARG A 375 -10.36 -2.29 8.96
N ARG A 376 -11.37 -1.65 8.37
CA ARG A 376 -11.26 -0.26 7.91
C ARG A 376 -12.49 0.57 8.25
N VAL A 377 -12.28 1.88 8.39
CA VAL A 377 -13.33 2.88 8.32
C VAL A 377 -13.04 3.78 7.13
N GLU A 378 -13.99 3.79 6.21
CA GLU A 378 -14.02 4.62 5.02
C GLU A 378 -14.51 6.02 5.38
N VAL A 379 -13.95 7.03 4.74
CA VAL A 379 -14.33 8.44 4.89
C VAL A 379 -14.85 8.97 3.56
N TRP A 380 -15.98 9.66 3.63
CA TRP A 380 -16.70 10.26 2.52
C TRP A 380 -16.98 11.72 2.85
N LEU A 381 -17.07 12.56 1.82
CA LEU A 381 -17.31 13.99 1.94
C LEU A 381 -18.50 14.40 1.07
N ARG A 382 -19.54 14.92 1.71
CA ARG A 382 -20.74 15.43 1.07
C ARG A 382 -20.62 16.95 0.92
#